data_AF-A0A5P6NYS4-F1
#
_entry.id   AF-A0A5P6NYS4-F1
#
_cell.length_a   1.000
_cell.length_b   1.000
_cell.length_c   1.000
_cell.angle_alpha   90.00
_cell.angle_beta   90.00
_cell.angle_gamma   90.00
#
_symmetry.space_group_name_H-M   'P 1'
#
loop_
_entity.id
_entity.type
_entity.pdbx_description
1 polymer ?
#
loop_
_entity_poly.entity_id
_entity_poly.type
_entity_poly.pdbx_seq_one_letter_code
_entity_poly.pdbx_strand_id
1 'polypeptide(L)' 'MPRHRWSPKTVFEHKTERQCERCGIVKVSRSEHEGGHDRYWTEFYAAGGFDRIEGEATPACEPVEAHAA' A
#
# COMPACT_ATOMS: atom_id res chain seq x y z
N MET A 1 0.79 -9.20 -16.14
CA MET A 1 1.17 -9.24 -14.72
C MET A 1 0.10 -9.92 -13.88
N PRO A 2 0.46 -10.60 -12.79
CA PRO A 2 -0.51 -11.05 -11.80
C PRO A 2 -1.32 -9.85 -11.27
N ARG A 3 -2.59 -10.08 -10.91
CA ARG A 3 -3.37 -9.08 -10.17
C ARG A 3 -3.06 -9.20 -8.69
N HIS A 4 -3.01 -8.06 -8.00
CA HIS A 4 -2.92 -8.01 -6.53
C HIS A 4 -4.10 -8.73 -5.90
N ARG A 5 -3.82 -9.45 -4.81
CA ARG A 5 -4.83 -10.02 -3.92
C ARG A 5 -4.76 -9.26 -2.61
N TRP A 6 -5.55 -8.20 -2.49
CA TRP A 6 -5.56 -7.35 -1.31
C TRP A 6 -6.31 -8.03 -0.15
N SER A 7 -5.68 -8.05 1.02
CA SER A 7 -6.29 -8.38 2.30
C SER A 7 -7.47 -7.45 2.62
N PRO A 8 -8.31 -7.83 3.60
CA PRO A 8 -9.31 -6.93 4.17
C PRO A 8 -8.71 -5.58 4.58
N LYS A 9 -9.55 -4.54 4.51
CA LYS A 9 -9.14 -3.18 4.84
C LYS A 9 -8.98 -3.04 6.35
N THR A 10 -7.80 -2.64 6.80
CA THR A 10 -7.58 -2.14 8.16
C THR A 10 -7.87 -0.64 8.18
N VAL A 11 -8.68 -0.19 9.13
CA VAL A 11 -9.10 1.22 9.25
C VAL A 11 -8.42 1.84 10.46
N PHE A 12 -7.82 3.00 10.26
CA PHE A 12 -7.27 3.86 11.29
C PHE A 12 -7.96 5.22 11.21
N GLU A 13 -7.72 6.07 12.22
CA GLU A 13 -8.37 7.39 12.33
C GLU A 13 -8.18 8.28 11.09
N HIS A 14 -6.97 8.32 10.52
CA HIS A 14 -6.64 9.18 9.36
C HIS A 14 -6.11 8.42 8.14
N LYS A 15 -6.20 7.09 8.15
CA LYS A 15 -5.71 6.25 7.04
C LYS A 15 -6.40 4.90 6.99
N THR A 16 -6.27 4.25 5.85
CA THR A 16 -6.72 2.87 5.66
C THR A 16 -5.64 2.08 4.96
N GLU A 17 -5.45 0.83 5.36
CA GLU A 17 -4.36 0.00 4.87
C GLU A 17 -4.90 -1.32 4.30
N ARG A 18 -4.22 -1.82 3.27
CA ARG A 18 -4.43 -3.16 2.71
C ARG A 18 -3.07 -3.74 2.34
N GLN A 19 -2.80 -4.96 2.78
CA GLN A 19 -1.62 -5.70 2.34
C GLN A 19 -1.98 -6.65 1.19
N CYS A 20 -1.11 -6.83 0.21
CA CYS A 20 -1.28 -7.86 -0.79
C CYS A 20 -0.83 -9.22 -0.22
N GLU A 21 -1.71 -10.21 -0.20
CA GLU A 21 -1.43 -11.58 0.26
C GLU A 21 -0.46 -12.34 -0.68
N ARG A 22 -0.11 -11.78 -1.84
CA ARG A 22 0.79 -12.39 -2.82
C ARG A 22 2.20 -11.82 -2.80
N CYS A 23 2.32 -10.50 -2.84
CA CYS A 23 3.60 -9.81 -2.93
C CYS A 23 3.96 -9.00 -1.68
N GLY A 24 3.13 -9.02 -0.64
CA GLY A 24 3.42 -8.32 0.62
C GLY A 24 3.34 -6.79 0.55
N ILE A 25 3.18 -6.18 -0.65
CA ILE A 25 3.03 -4.74 -0.82
C ILE A 25 1.88 -4.22 0.04
N VAL A 26 2.11 -3.10 0.71
CA VAL A 26 1.10 -2.42 1.51
C VAL A 26 0.62 -1.19 0.76
N LYS A 27 -0.69 -1.11 0.52
CA LYS A 27 -1.38 0.07 0.02
C LYS A 27 -1.94 0.84 1.22
N VAL A 28 -1.54 2.10 1.37
CA VAL A 28 -2.05 3.02 2.38
C VAL A 28 -2.81 4.13 1.69
N SER A 29 -4.08 4.31 2.01
CA SER A 29 -4.87 5.47 1.57
C SER A 29 -5.01 6.42 2.76
N ARG A 30 -4.48 7.63 2.64
CA ARG A 30 -4.51 8.66 3.67
C ARG A 30 -5.52 9.75 3.35
N SER A 31 -6.04 10.36 4.39
CA SER A 31 -6.83 11.58 4.35
C SER A 31 -6.30 12.55 5.39
N GLU A 32 -6.05 13.79 5.00
CA GLU A 32 -5.63 14.86 5.90
C GLU A 32 -6.55 16.07 5.71
N HIS A 33 -6.99 16.64 6.82
CA HIS A 33 -7.80 17.85 6.82
C HIS A 33 -6.90 19.06 7.13
N GLU A 34 -6.67 19.92 6.13
CA GLU A 34 -5.81 21.10 6.28
C GLU A 34 -6.54 22.33 5.73
N GLY A 35 -6.65 23.38 6.56
CA GLY A 35 -7.18 24.68 6.12
C GLY A 35 -8.62 24.67 5.59
N GLY A 36 -9.45 23.71 6.02
CA GLY A 36 -10.83 23.55 5.54
C GLY A 36 -10.98 22.67 4.29
N HIS A 37 -9.90 22.02 3.85
CA HIS A 37 -9.91 21.11 2.70
C HIS A 37 -9.44 19.71 3.10
N ASP A 38 -10.13 18.69 2.58
CA ASP A 38 -9.70 17.30 2.72
C ASP A 38 -8.79 16.90 1.55
N ARG A 39 -7.58 16.47 1.88
CA ARG A 39 -6.59 15.94 0.94
C ARG A 39 -6.57 14.42 1.04
N TYR A 40 -6.68 13.73 -0.09
CA TYR A 40 -6.64 12.27 -0.16
C TYR A 40 -5.50 11.83 -1.07
N TRP A 41 -4.65 10.93 -0.59
CA TRP A 41 -3.59 10.33 -1.41
C TRP A 41 -3.38 8.87 -1.07
N THR A 42 -2.70 8.16 -1.97
CA THR A 42 -2.32 6.76 -1.78
C THR A 42 -0.82 6.63 -1.79
N GLU A 43 -0.30 5.88 -0.82
CA GLU A 43 1.10 5.48 -0.72
C GLU A 43 1.21 3.97 -0.88
N PHE A 44 2.30 3.51 -1.47
CA PHE A 44 2.63 2.09 -1.57
C PHE A 44 3.93 1.84 -0.83
N TYR A 45 3.98 0.74 -0.08
CA TYR A 45 5.17 0.32 0.64
C TYR A 45 5.56 -1.10 0.21
N ALA A 46 6.86 -1.36 0.17
CA ALA A 46 7.41 -2.68 -0.13
C ALA A 46 6.98 -3.70 0.92
N ALA A 47 7.21 -4.99 0.63
CA ALA A 47 6.96 -6.05 1.59
C ALA A 47 7.74 -5.79 2.89
N GLY A 48 7.03 -5.82 4.02
CA GLY A 48 7.56 -5.42 5.33
C GLY A 48 7.14 -4.00 5.77
N GLY A 49 6.68 -3.14 4.85
CA GLY A 49 6.05 -1.86 5.19
C GLY A 49 7.00 -0.73 5.59
N PHE A 50 8.32 -0.94 5.52
CA PHE A 50 9.33 0.06 5.92
C PHE A 50 9.70 1.01 4.77
N ASP A 51 9.86 0.48 3.57
CA ASP A 51 10.28 1.24 2.41
C ASP A 51 9.09 1.71 1.58
N ARG A 52 8.96 3.03 1.39
CA ARG A 52 7.94 3.61 0.51
C ARG A 52 8.38 3.47 -0.95
N ILE A 53 7.50 2.95 -1.78
CA ILE A 53 7.68 2.87 -3.23
C ILE A 53 7.26 4.21 -3.84
N GLU A 54 8.16 4.86 -4.57
CA GLU A 54 7.85 6.09 -5.29
C GLU A 54 7.10 5.80 -6.59
N GLY A 55 6.05 6.58 -6.87
CA GLY A 55 5.27 6.46 -8.09
C GLY A 55 3.82 6.90 -7.95
N GLU A 56 3.19 7.21 -9.08
CA GLU A 56 1.80 7.69 -9.14
C GLU A 56 0.78 6.55 -9.27
N ALA A 57 1.24 5.33 -9.59
CA ALA A 57 0.40 4.18 -9.88
C ALA A 57 0.68 3.00 -8.94
N THR A 58 -0.28 2.08 -8.86
CA THR A 58 -0.06 0.83 -8.12
C THR A 58 1.06 0.03 -8.79
N PRO A 59 2.12 -0.36 -8.06
CA PRO A 59 3.21 -1.15 -8.60
C PRO A 59 2.72 -2.53 -9.08
N ALA A 60 3.51 -3.19 -9.94
CA ALA A 60 3.20 -4.53 -10.41
C ALA A 60 3.09 -5.52 -9.22
N CYS A 61 2.19 -6.50 -9.35
CA CYS A 61 2.12 -7.59 -8.38
C CYS A 61 3.19 -8.63 -8.70
N GLU A 62 4.41 -8.36 -8.27
CA GLU A 62 5.54 -9.29 -8.40
C GLU A 62 5.71 -10.01 -7.07
N PRO A 63 5.59 -11.34 -7.02
CA PRO A 63 5.84 -12.07 -5.78
C PRO A 63 7.24 -11.70 -5.29
N VAL A 64 7.36 -11.44 -3.99
CA VAL A 64 8.68 -11.37 -3.36
C VAL A 64 9.23 -12.76 -3.52
N GLU A 65 10.08 -12.98 -4.53
CA GLU A 65 10.70 -14.28 -4.71
C GLU A 65 11.32 -14.62 -3.35
N ALA A 66 10.98 -15.81 -2.85
CA ALA A 66 11.57 -16.33 -1.66
C ALA A 66 13.08 -16.42 -1.91
N HIS A 67 13.81 -15.34 -1.63
CA HIS A 67 15.25 -15.36 -1.43
C HIS A 67 15.49 -16.13 -0.13
N ALA A 68 15.19 -17.42 -0.17
CA ALA A 68 15.87 -18.42 0.61
C ALA A 68 17.18 -18.68 -0.13
N ALA A 69 18.25 -18.06 0.36
CA ALA A 69 19.62 -18.49 0.16
C ALA A 69 20.33 -18.38 1.51
#